data_AF-A0A349DS89-F1
#
_entry.id   AF-A0A349DS89-F1
#
_cell.length_a   1.000
_cell.length_b   1.000
_cell.length_c   1.000
_cell.angle_alpha   90.00
_cell.angle_beta   90.00
_cell.angle_gamma   90.00
#
_symmetry.space_group_name_H-M   'P 1'
#
loop_
_entity.id
_entity.type
_entity.pdbx_description
1 polymer ?
#
loop_
_entity_poly.entity_id
_entity_poly.type
_entity_poly.pdbx_seq_one_letter_code
_entity_poly.pdbx_strand_id
1 'polypeptide(L)'
;MKNQDLSKYSKEDLQEKAQQIIKEANDISYSIKEYISQLDFSQLSQEDISRLFEMGEDVRKMHKDYDEKKKALDKRKEDES
;
A
#
# COMPACT_ATOMS: atom_id res chain seq x y z
N MET A 1 -16.59 -1.88 5.04
CA MET A 1 -15.89 -0.57 5.03
C MET A 1 -16.96 0.52 4.92
N LYS A 2 -16.90 1.57 5.76
CA LYS A 2 -17.83 2.70 5.62
C LYS A 2 -17.58 3.35 4.26
N ASN A 3 -18.58 3.38 3.37
CA ASN A 3 -18.52 4.16 2.14
C ASN A 3 -18.40 5.63 2.53
N GLN A 4 -17.17 6.15 2.55
CA GLN A 4 -16.94 7.57 2.69
C GLN A 4 -17.36 8.22 1.38
N ASP A 5 -18.37 9.07 1.45
CA ASP A 5 -18.83 9.86 0.30
C ASP A 5 -17.75 10.89 -0.07
N LEU A 6 -16.97 10.55 -1.08
CA LEU A 6 -15.82 11.34 -1.54
C LEU A 6 -16.25 12.63 -2.26
N SER A 7 -17.52 12.76 -2.63
CA SER A 7 -18.06 13.94 -3.32
C SER A 7 -18.06 15.21 -2.46
N LYS A 8 -17.88 15.05 -1.14
CA LYS A 8 -17.86 16.14 -0.16
C LYS A 8 -16.48 16.77 0.05
N TYR A 9 -15.43 16.20 -0.54
CA TYR A 9 -14.05 16.68 -0.38
C TYR A 9 -13.60 17.43 -1.64
N SER A 10 -12.85 18.51 -1.46
CA SER A 10 -12.23 19.20 -2.58
C SER A 10 -11.13 18.33 -3.22
N LYS A 11 -10.71 18.67 -4.44
CA LYS A 11 -9.58 17.98 -5.09
C LYS A 11 -8.30 18.10 -4.25
N GLU A 12 -8.07 19.27 -3.65
CA GLU A 12 -6.93 19.51 -2.76
C GLU A 12 -7.00 18.64 -1.49
N ASP A 13 -8.17 18.54 -0.85
CA ASP A 13 -8.36 17.69 0.34
C ASP A 13 -8.11 16.21 0.04
N LEU A 14 -8.59 15.74 -1.12
CA LEU A 14 -8.38 14.36 -1.55
C LEU A 14 -6.91 14.10 -1.86
N GLN A 15 -6.20 15.08 -2.44
CA GLN A 15 -4.78 14.98 -2.74
C GLN A 15 -3.93 14.99 -1.45
N GLU A 16 -4.24 15.85 -0.50
CA GLU A 16 -3.54 15.90 0.80
C GLU A 16 -3.77 14.60 1.58
N LYS A 17 -5.01 14.11 1.64
CA LYS A 17 -5.32 12.81 2.25
C LYS A 17 -4.59 11.67 1.56
N ALA A 18 -4.54 11.66 0.24
CA ALA A 18 -3.79 10.65 -0.50
C ALA A 18 -2.30 10.69 -0.16
N GLN A 19 -1.70 11.89 -0.09
CA GLN A 19 -0.30 12.07 0.30
C GLN A 19 -0.03 11.62 1.75
N GLN A 20 -0.93 11.90 2.68
CA GLN A 20 -0.84 11.40 4.07
C GLN A 20 -0.87 9.88 4.11
N ILE A 21 -1.82 9.24 3.42
CA ILE A 21 -1.91 7.78 3.34
C ILE A 21 -0.65 7.17 2.72
N ILE A 22 -0.11 7.78 1.66
CA ILE A 22 1.14 7.33 1.03
C ILE A 22 2.31 7.44 2.01
N LYS A 23 2.40 8.54 2.77
CA LYS A 23 3.46 8.72 3.77
C LYS A 23 3.35 7.67 4.88
N GLU A 24 2.17 7.48 5.46
CA GLU A 24 1.94 6.45 6.49
C GLU A 24 2.25 5.04 5.97
N ALA A 25 1.85 4.71 4.74
CA ALA A 25 2.17 3.43 4.13
C ALA A 25 3.68 3.22 3.94
N ASN A 26 4.41 4.28 3.56
CA ASN A 26 5.86 4.22 3.45
C ASN A 26 6.52 4.03 4.81
N ASP A 27 6.09 4.76 5.84
CA ASP A 27 6.61 4.63 7.21
C ASP A 27 6.39 3.21 7.74
N ILE A 28 5.18 2.65 7.55
CA ILE A 28 4.87 1.25 7.90
C ILE A 28 5.78 0.28 7.14
N SER A 29 6.00 0.50 5.84
CA SER A 29 6.89 -0.34 5.03
C SER A 29 8.33 -0.33 5.54
N TYR A 30 8.84 0.83 5.97
CA TYR A 30 10.14 0.96 6.61
C TYR A 30 10.20 0.20 7.94
N SER A 31 9.20 0.39 8.81
CA SER A 31 9.14 -0.31 10.10
C SER A 31 9.07 -1.84 9.95
N ILE A 32 8.32 -2.35 8.96
CA ILE A 32 8.26 -3.78 8.66
C ILE A 32 9.63 -4.30 8.21
N LYS A 33 10.33 -3.58 7.33
CA LYS A 33 11.68 -3.97 6.88
C LYS A 33 12.68 -4.00 8.03
N GLU A 34 12.65 -2.98 8.89
CA GLU A 34 13.52 -2.91 10.06
C GLU A 34 13.23 -4.06 11.02
N TYR A 35 11.96 -4.32 11.33
CA TYR A 35 11.55 -5.43 12.19
C TYR A 35 12.04 -6.78 11.63
N ILE A 36 11.80 -7.06 10.35
CA ILE A 36 12.26 -8.30 9.71
C ILE A 36 13.78 -8.43 9.75
N SER A 37 14.52 -7.32 9.58
CA SER A 37 15.99 -7.35 9.63
C SER A 37 16.56 -7.72 11.00
N GLN A 38 15.78 -7.48 12.06
CA GLN A 38 16.13 -7.78 13.44
C GLN A 38 15.59 -9.14 13.91
N LEU A 39 14.76 -9.82 13.10
CA LEU A 39 14.24 -11.14 13.42
C LEU A 39 15.35 -12.19 13.35
N ASP A 40 15.50 -12.95 14.43
CA ASP A 40 16.22 -14.20 14.42
C ASP A 40 15.30 -15.30 13.86
N PHE A 41 15.44 -15.58 12.56
CA PHE A 41 14.66 -16.60 11.86
C PHE A 41 14.78 -18.00 12.49
N SER A 42 15.84 -18.27 13.27
CA SER A 42 16.00 -19.55 13.95
C SER A 42 15.05 -19.74 15.15
N GLN A 43 14.47 -18.65 15.65
CA GLN A 43 13.51 -18.66 16.76
C GLN A 43 12.05 -18.67 16.30
N LEU A 44 11.80 -18.50 15.00
CA LEU A 44 10.46 -18.50 14.44
C LEU A 44 9.96 -19.91 14.20
N SER A 45 8.68 -20.14 14.47
CA SER A 45 8.05 -21.38 14.03
C SER A 45 7.86 -21.37 12.51
N GLN A 46 7.72 -22.56 11.91
CA GLN A 46 7.41 -22.68 10.49
C GLN A 46 6.10 -21.96 10.12
N GLU A 47 5.15 -21.89 11.06
CA GLU A 47 3.88 -21.19 10.89
C GLU A 47 4.08 -19.67 10.83
N ASP A 48 4.93 -19.11 11.69
CA ASP A 48 5.27 -17.69 11.69
C ASP A 48 5.99 -17.29 10.41
N ILE A 49 6.94 -18.12 9.95
CA ILE A 49 7.63 -17.93 8.67
C ILE A 49 6.61 -17.93 7.52
N SER A 50 5.69 -18.90 7.51
CA SER A 50 4.66 -19.00 6.45
C SER A 50 3.76 -17.77 6.41
N ARG A 51 3.32 -17.26 7.58
CA ARG A 51 2.55 -16.02 7.69
C ARG A 51 3.31 -14.81 7.16
N LEU A 52 4.61 -14.69 7.45
CA LEU A 52 5.43 -13.61 6.91
C LEU A 52 5.50 -13.64 5.38
N PHE A 53 5.58 -14.83 4.79
CA PHE A 53 5.54 -14.99 3.32
C PHE A 53 4.18 -14.59 2.73
N GLU A 54 3.07 -15.04 3.33
CA GLU A 54 1.72 -14.68 2.90
C GLU A 54 1.51 -13.15 2.94
N MET A 55 1.88 -12.51 4.04
CA MET A 55 1.84 -11.04 4.16
C MET A 55 2.68 -10.36 3.07
N GLY A 56 3.86 -10.89 2.77
CA GLY A 56 4.72 -10.37 1.70
C GLY A 56 4.14 -10.56 0.29
N GLU A 57 3.34 -11.60 0.04
CA GLU A 57 2.61 -11.76 -1.22
C GLU A 57 1.44 -10.79 -1.35
N ASP A 58 0.68 -10.58 -0.28
CA ASP A 58 -0.46 -9.67 -0.28
C ASP A 58 -0.03 -8.22 -0.54
N VAL A 59 1.06 -7.78 0.10
CA VAL A 59 1.65 -6.46 -0.16
C VAL A 59 2.08 -6.31 -1.62
N ARG A 60 2.69 -7.36 -2.21
CA ARG A 60 3.09 -7.35 -3.63
C ARG A 60 1.89 -7.25 -4.58
N LYS A 61 0.79 -7.97 -4.29
CA LYS A 61 -0.45 -7.87 -5.07
C LYS A 61 -1.04 -6.47 -4.98
N MET A 62 -1.13 -5.89 -3.78
CA MET A 62 -1.62 -4.52 -3.59
C MET A 62 -0.80 -3.49 -4.39
N HIS A 63 0.52 -3.59 -4.40
CA HIS A 63 1.38 -2.69 -5.16
C HIS A 63 1.13 -2.81 -6.67
N LYS A 64 0.99 -4.04 -7.18
CA LYS A 64 0.69 -4.29 -8.60
C LYS A 64 -0.68 -3.71 -9.00
N ASP A 65 -1.70 -3.95 -8.20
CA ASP A 65 -3.06 -3.40 -8.43
C ASP A 65 -3.06 -1.87 -8.46
N TYR A 66 -2.28 -1.24 -7.58
CA TYR A 66 -2.10 0.21 -7.56
C TYR A 66 -1.45 0.71 -8.86
N ASP A 67 -0.34 0.10 -9.27
CA ASP A 67 0.39 0.50 -10.49
C ASP A 67 -0.47 0.34 -11.74
N GLU A 68 -1.26 -0.73 -11.84
CA GLU A 68 -2.19 -0.97 -12.94
C GLU A 68 -3.30 0.09 -12.96
N LYS A 69 -3.90 0.40 -11.81
CA LYS A 69 -4.93 1.45 -11.69
C LYS A 69 -4.37 2.82 -12.02
N LYS A 70 -3.13 3.12 -11.60
CA LYS A 70 -2.44 4.37 -11.91
C LYS A 70 -2.20 4.50 -13.41
N LYS A 71 -1.61 3.48 -14.05
CA LYS A 71 -1.42 3.45 -15.52
C LYS A 71 -2.73 3.64 -16.29
N ALA A 72 -3.81 2.99 -15.85
CA ALA A 72 -5.13 3.13 -16.46
C ALA A 72 -5.75 4.53 -16.25
N LEU A 73 -5.39 5.23 -15.17
CA LEU A 73 -5.79 6.61 -14.94
C LEU A 73 -5.00 7.57 -15.82
N ASP A 74 -3.68 7.40 -15.90
CA ASP A 74 -2.79 8.25 -16.68
C ASP A 74 -3.13 8.16 -18.18
N LYS A 75 -3.38 6.95 -18.69
CA LYS A 75 -3.84 6.74 -20.07
C LYS A 75 -5.16 7.45 -20.38
N ARG A 76 -6.13 7.43 -19.44
CA ARG A 76 -7.40 8.16 -19.61
C ARG A 76 -7.20 9.67 -19.71
N LYS A 77 -6.25 10.23 -18.97
CA LYS A 77 -5.92 11.67 -19.05
C LYS A 77 -5.25 12.03 -20.38
N GLU A 78 -4.45 11.13 -20.95
CA GLU A 78 -3.86 11.30 -22.28
C GLU A 78 -4.92 11.26 -23.39
N ASP A 79 -5.89 10.35 -23.29
CA ASP A 79 -6.99 10.22 -24.28
C ASP A 79 -8.01 11.39 -24.20
N GLU A 80 -8.06 12.12 -23.08
CA GLU A 80 -8.91 13.29 -22.85
C GLU A 80 -8.24 14.65 -23.16
N SER A 81 -6.93 14.65 -23.49
CA SER A 81 -6.11 15.86 -23.79
C SER A 81 -5.88 16.04 -25.29
#